data_AF-A0A1B1N180-F1
#
_entry.id   AF-A0A1B1N180-F1
#
_cell.length_a   1.000
_cell.length_b   1.000
_cell.length_c   1.000
_cell.angle_alpha   90.00
_cell.angle_beta   90.00
_cell.angle_gamma   90.00
#
_symmetry.space_group_name_H-M   'P 1'
#
loop_
_entity.id
_entity.type
_entity.pdbx_description
1 polymer ?
#
loop_
_entity_poly.entity_id
_entity_poly.type
_entity_poly.pdbx_seq_one_letter_code
_entity_poly.pdbx_strand_id
1 'polypeptide(L)'
;MYYSYSMQIMREYQEAVRSLFGNGNMEEIDANKLIEFTKKYSRVISRKAKRDFTEEDAITYAFTSLGIDILEAAIESEIQIKIIPPDRVVALQAKKRTGFLQSILADRPYTFSHHGSNGKANRQYIASPFHDHDRQYLYVIVLDEEIIIDPDFDEILSFTADGFESQLQKCFQKVYNRS
;
A
#
# COMPACT_ATOMS: atom_id res chain seq x y z
N MET A 1 -4.15 -9.57 15.10
CA MET A 1 -3.49 -10.16 13.92
C MET A 1 -2.52 -9.12 13.42
N TYR A 2 -1.21 -9.35 13.53
CA TYR A 2 -0.20 -8.37 13.15
C TYR A 2 0.15 -8.55 11.67
N TYR A 3 0.28 -7.44 10.96
CA TYR A 3 0.83 -7.41 9.61
C TYR A 3 2.27 -6.93 9.73
N SER A 4 3.22 -7.78 9.32
CA SER A 4 4.65 -7.49 9.42
C SER A 4 5.27 -7.52 8.03
N TYR A 5 6.11 -6.56 7.75
CA TYR A 5 6.91 -6.50 6.54
C TYR A 5 8.36 -6.16 6.90
N SER A 6 9.28 -6.48 5.99
CA SER A 6 10.68 -6.12 6.17
C SER A 6 10.85 -4.60 6.17
N MET A 7 11.39 -4.04 7.26
CA MET A 7 11.76 -2.62 7.28
C MET A 7 12.80 -2.28 6.22
N GLN A 8 13.60 -3.26 5.80
CA GLN A 8 14.56 -3.09 4.72
C GLN A 8 13.85 -2.84 3.39
N ILE A 9 12.86 -3.67 3.00
CA ILE A 9 12.18 -3.48 1.71
C ILE A 9 11.42 -2.15 1.66
N MET A 10 10.83 -1.74 2.79
CA MET A 10 10.13 -0.46 2.90
C MET A 10 11.08 0.72 2.72
N ARG A 11 12.25 0.69 3.40
CA ARG A 11 13.25 1.76 3.28
C ARG A 11 13.81 1.84 1.86
N GLU A 12 14.18 0.70 1.27
CA GLU A 12 14.66 0.67 -0.11
C GLU A 12 13.61 1.20 -1.10
N TYR A 13 12.34 0.86 -0.89
CA TYR A 13 11.23 1.40 -1.68
C TYR A 13 11.10 2.92 -1.51
N GLN A 14 11.04 3.42 -0.26
CA GLN A 14 10.89 4.85 0.02
C GLN A 14 12.08 5.66 -0.53
N GLU A 15 13.30 5.15 -0.40
CA GLU A 15 14.49 5.77 -0.97
C GLU A 15 14.42 5.83 -2.50
N ALA A 16 13.97 4.74 -3.14
CA ALA A 16 13.84 4.67 -4.59
C ALA A 16 12.73 5.60 -5.14
N VAL A 17 11.61 5.74 -4.41
CA VAL A 17 10.55 6.68 -4.77
C VAL A 17 11.00 8.12 -4.56
N ARG A 18 11.65 8.44 -3.43
CA ARG A 18 12.16 9.79 -3.15
C ARG A 18 13.18 10.26 -4.17
N SER A 19 14.03 9.37 -4.68
CA SER A 19 15.01 9.75 -5.72
C SER A 19 14.38 10.11 -7.05
N LEU A 20 13.16 9.61 -7.33
CA LEU A 20 12.46 9.91 -8.58
C LEU A 20 12.13 11.41 -8.72
N PHE A 21 11.92 12.09 -7.58
CA PHE A 21 11.49 13.49 -7.50
C PHE A 21 12.56 14.40 -6.86
N GLY A 22 13.85 14.06 -7.02
CA GLY A 22 14.96 14.62 -6.26
C GLY A 22 15.00 16.15 -6.09
N ASN A 23 15.25 16.59 -4.85
CA ASN A 23 15.81 17.89 -4.43
C ASN A 23 15.32 19.17 -5.14
N GLY A 24 14.01 19.29 -5.39
CA GLY A 24 13.40 20.57 -5.75
C GLY A 24 13.62 21.06 -7.18
N ASN A 25 14.29 20.28 -8.04
CA ASN A 25 14.40 20.56 -9.47
C ASN A 25 13.49 19.59 -10.23
N MET A 26 12.28 20.05 -10.57
CA MET A 26 11.21 19.27 -11.23
C MET A 26 11.51 18.85 -12.68
N GLU A 27 12.69 19.14 -13.23
CA GLU A 27 12.96 18.98 -14.68
C GLU A 27 13.64 17.65 -15.07
N GLU A 28 14.15 16.86 -14.11
CA GLU A 28 14.86 15.61 -14.44
C GLU A 28 14.38 14.44 -13.56
N ILE A 29 13.68 13.50 -14.19
CA ILE A 29 13.21 12.26 -13.55
C ILE A 29 14.37 11.26 -13.50
N ASP A 30 14.95 11.03 -12.32
CA ASP A 30 15.94 9.96 -12.11
C ASP A 30 15.25 8.66 -11.67
N ALA A 31 14.84 7.85 -12.65
CA ALA A 31 14.17 6.59 -12.44
C ALA A 31 15.10 5.42 -12.06
N ASN A 32 16.43 5.61 -12.04
CA ASN A 32 17.38 4.49 -11.97
C ASN A 32 17.21 3.65 -10.71
N LYS A 33 17.08 4.28 -9.55
CA LYS A 33 16.93 3.55 -8.28
C LYS A 33 15.61 2.78 -8.21
N LEU A 34 14.53 3.34 -8.75
CA LEU A 34 13.23 2.67 -8.79
C LEU A 34 13.23 1.50 -9.79
N ILE A 35 13.94 1.64 -10.91
CA ILE A 35 14.19 0.54 -11.85
C ILE A 35 15.05 -0.57 -11.19
N GLU A 36 16.09 -0.22 -10.45
CA GLU A 36 16.94 -1.19 -9.74
C GLU A 36 16.16 -1.93 -8.65
N PHE A 37 15.35 -1.20 -7.88
CA PHE A 37 14.45 -1.76 -6.87
C PHE A 37 13.50 -2.79 -7.50
N THR A 38 12.76 -2.40 -8.54
CA THR A 38 11.79 -3.28 -9.21
C THR A 38 12.48 -4.50 -9.83
N LYS A 39 13.65 -4.34 -10.46
CA LYS A 39 14.45 -5.45 -11.01
C LYS A 39 14.98 -6.39 -9.92
N LYS A 40 15.43 -5.87 -8.78
CA LYS A 40 15.95 -6.67 -7.67
C LYS A 40 14.87 -7.62 -7.14
N TYR A 41 13.73 -7.06 -6.76
CA TYR A 41 12.68 -7.81 -6.07
C TYR A 41 11.83 -8.67 -7.02
N SER A 42 11.65 -8.26 -8.27
CA SER A 42 11.07 -9.14 -9.30
C SER A 42 11.93 -10.38 -9.57
N ARG A 43 13.26 -10.25 -9.63
CA ARG A 43 14.17 -11.41 -9.80
C ARG A 43 14.07 -12.39 -8.64
N VAL A 44 13.92 -11.91 -7.40
CA VAL A 44 13.73 -12.77 -6.23
C VAL A 44 12.46 -13.60 -6.39
N ILE A 45 11.34 -12.97 -6.74
CA ILE A 45 10.06 -13.63 -6.94
C ILE A 45 10.11 -14.63 -8.11
N SER A 46 10.72 -14.23 -9.23
CA SER A 46 10.77 -15.04 -10.45
C SER A 46 11.65 -16.29 -10.31
N ARG A 47 12.61 -16.31 -9.37
CA ARG A 47 13.46 -17.48 -9.10
C ARG A 47 12.83 -18.48 -8.13
N LYS A 48 11.92 -18.04 -7.26
CA LYS A 48 11.28 -18.92 -6.26
C LYS A 48 10.21 -19.80 -6.91
N ALA A 49 10.04 -21.04 -6.47
CA ALA A 49 8.98 -21.89 -7.01
C ALA A 49 7.60 -21.45 -6.49
N LYS A 50 6.57 -21.50 -7.35
CA LYS A 50 5.20 -21.03 -7.04
C LYS A 50 4.61 -21.65 -5.77
N ARG A 51 4.89 -22.93 -5.53
CA ARG A 51 4.41 -23.68 -4.36
C ARG A 51 5.00 -23.18 -3.03
N ASP A 52 6.14 -22.49 -3.08
CA ASP A 52 6.89 -22.03 -1.91
C ASP A 52 6.61 -20.55 -1.59
N PHE A 53 5.60 -19.94 -2.23
CA PHE A 53 5.22 -18.56 -1.95
C PHE A 53 4.60 -18.40 -0.56
N THR A 54 5.14 -17.44 0.17
CA THR A 54 4.79 -17.03 1.53
C THR A 54 4.05 -15.68 1.51
N GLU A 55 3.53 -15.25 2.66
CA GLU A 55 2.96 -13.89 2.80
C GLU A 55 4.03 -12.81 2.51
N GLU A 56 5.28 -13.02 2.92
CA GLU A 56 6.38 -12.07 2.67
C GLU A 56 6.70 -11.91 1.18
N ASP A 57 6.56 -12.97 0.38
CA ASP A 57 6.71 -12.88 -1.08
C ASP A 57 5.57 -12.05 -1.71
N ALA A 58 4.34 -12.17 -1.17
CA ALA A 58 3.20 -11.38 -1.62
C ALA A 58 3.35 -9.89 -1.27
N ILE A 59 3.98 -9.58 -0.12
CA ILE A 59 4.35 -8.22 0.28
C ILE A 59 5.42 -7.67 -0.67
N THR A 60 6.47 -8.44 -0.90
CA THR A 60 7.56 -8.11 -1.83
C THR A 60 7.04 -7.84 -3.24
N TYR A 61 6.09 -8.67 -3.69
CA TYR A 61 5.41 -8.48 -4.96
C TYR A 61 4.64 -7.16 -5.01
N ALA A 62 3.93 -6.80 -3.94
CA ALA A 62 3.19 -5.53 -3.93
C ALA A 62 4.09 -4.32 -4.03
N PHE A 63 5.18 -4.26 -3.27
CA PHE A 63 6.15 -3.17 -3.38
C PHE A 63 6.73 -3.07 -4.78
N THR A 64 7.03 -4.23 -5.39
CA THR A 64 7.52 -4.28 -6.78
C THR A 64 6.47 -3.75 -7.76
N SER A 65 5.20 -4.15 -7.62
CA SER A 65 4.11 -3.65 -8.47
C SER A 65 3.94 -2.14 -8.34
N LEU A 66 3.93 -1.61 -7.11
CA LEU A 66 3.76 -0.17 -6.89
C LEU A 66 4.93 0.65 -7.44
N GLY A 67 6.15 0.10 -7.36
CA GLY A 67 7.30 0.73 -8.02
C GLY A 67 7.17 0.77 -9.55
N ILE A 68 6.53 -0.24 -10.17
CA ILE A 68 6.22 -0.23 -11.61
C ILE A 68 5.15 0.81 -11.91
N ASP A 69 4.04 0.83 -11.16
CA ASP A 69 2.95 1.78 -11.36
C ASP A 69 3.46 3.24 -11.30
N ILE A 70 4.36 3.55 -10.35
CA ILE A 70 4.99 4.87 -10.24
C ILE A 70 5.90 5.16 -11.45
N LEU A 71 6.66 4.17 -11.93
CA LEU A 71 7.49 4.35 -13.13
C LEU A 71 6.63 4.64 -14.36
N GLU A 72 5.56 3.86 -14.56
CA GLU A 72 4.62 4.04 -15.69
C GLU A 72 4.01 5.44 -15.68
N ALA A 73 3.57 5.90 -14.51
CA ALA A 73 3.03 7.25 -14.34
C ALA A 73 4.08 8.34 -14.61
N ALA A 74 5.30 8.16 -14.12
CA ALA A 74 6.36 9.15 -14.27
C ALA A 74 6.85 9.32 -15.71
N ILE A 75 6.81 8.25 -16.52
CA ILE A 75 7.25 8.30 -17.92
C ILE A 75 6.10 8.41 -18.92
N GLU A 76 4.87 8.61 -18.44
CA GLU A 76 3.63 8.67 -19.25
C GLU A 76 3.51 7.52 -20.26
N SER A 77 3.93 6.32 -19.87
CA SER A 77 3.98 5.16 -20.75
C SER A 77 3.57 3.91 -20.00
N GLU A 78 2.71 3.10 -20.61
CA GLU A 78 2.45 1.74 -20.15
C GLU A 78 3.72 0.92 -20.34
N ILE A 79 4.47 0.77 -19.27
CA ILE A 79 5.57 -0.18 -19.25
C ILE A 79 4.94 -1.54 -18.99
N GLN A 80 4.57 -2.25 -20.06
CA GLN A 80 4.16 -3.65 -19.99
C GLN A 80 5.33 -4.58 -19.57
N ILE A 81 6.00 -4.28 -18.45
CA ILE A 81 7.03 -5.13 -17.91
C ILE A 81 6.33 -6.33 -17.30
N LYS A 82 6.23 -7.40 -18.09
CA LYS A 82 5.88 -8.75 -17.61
C LYS A 82 7.04 -9.32 -16.79
N ILE A 83 7.42 -8.65 -15.69
CA ILE A 83 8.58 -9.05 -14.86
C ILE A 83 8.28 -10.34 -14.09
N ILE A 84 7.00 -10.62 -13.87
CA ILE A 84 6.51 -11.80 -13.16
C ILE A 84 5.48 -12.51 -14.05
N PRO A 85 5.67 -13.81 -14.33
CA PRO A 85 4.70 -14.63 -15.07
C PRO A 85 3.28 -14.55 -14.50
N PRO A 86 2.23 -14.46 -15.35
CA PRO A 86 0.83 -14.31 -14.90
C PRO A 86 0.35 -15.39 -13.92
N ASP A 87 0.79 -16.64 -14.10
CA ASP A 87 0.44 -17.77 -13.25
C ASP A 87 1.00 -17.63 -11.82
N ARG A 88 2.08 -16.88 -11.65
CA ARG A 88 2.69 -16.54 -10.36
C ARG A 88 2.01 -15.34 -9.71
N VAL A 89 1.61 -14.35 -10.52
CA VAL A 89 0.82 -13.20 -10.06
C VAL A 89 -0.45 -13.68 -9.36
N VAL A 90 -1.18 -14.62 -9.94
CA VAL A 90 -2.40 -15.19 -9.34
C VAL A 90 -2.13 -15.82 -7.97
N ALA A 91 -1.04 -16.59 -7.82
CA ALA A 91 -0.71 -17.21 -6.53
C ALA A 91 -0.23 -16.23 -5.46
N LEU A 92 0.44 -15.15 -5.87
CA LEU A 92 0.87 -14.09 -4.95
C LEU A 92 -0.33 -13.24 -4.53
N GLN A 93 -1.24 -12.91 -5.46
CA GLN A 93 -2.49 -12.18 -5.19
C GLN A 93 -3.40 -12.94 -4.22
N ALA A 94 -3.54 -14.27 -4.36
CA ALA A 94 -4.34 -15.08 -3.45
C ALA A 94 -3.84 -15.07 -1.99
N LYS A 95 -2.56 -14.74 -1.76
CA LYS A 95 -1.94 -14.62 -0.43
C LYS A 95 -1.80 -13.16 0.03
N LYS A 96 -2.18 -12.20 -0.81
CA LYS A 96 -1.92 -10.78 -0.62
C LYS A 96 -3.01 -10.18 0.25
N ARG A 97 -2.63 -9.57 1.39
CA ARG A 97 -3.47 -8.57 2.07
C ARG A 97 -3.27 -7.21 1.42
N THR A 98 -3.58 -7.14 0.12
CA THR A 98 -3.38 -5.98 -0.78
C THR A 98 -3.79 -4.67 -0.16
N GLY A 99 -4.99 -4.63 0.42
CA GLY A 99 -5.60 -3.40 0.88
C GLY A 99 -4.80 -2.70 1.97
N PHE A 100 -4.32 -3.43 2.97
CA PHE A 100 -3.48 -2.84 4.03
C PHE A 100 -2.15 -2.32 3.50
N LEU A 101 -1.55 -3.01 2.54
CA LEU A 101 -0.29 -2.57 1.94
C LEU A 101 -0.46 -1.35 1.05
N GLN A 102 -1.55 -1.30 0.26
CA GLN A 102 -1.93 -0.10 -0.48
C GLN A 102 -2.21 1.06 0.48
N SER A 103 -2.82 0.79 1.64
CA SER A 103 -3.08 1.82 2.66
C SER A 103 -1.81 2.32 3.34
N ILE A 104 -0.79 1.48 3.52
CA ILE A 104 0.54 1.90 4.03
C ILE A 104 1.25 2.81 3.03
N LEU A 105 0.90 2.72 1.74
CA LEU A 105 1.61 3.40 0.66
C LEU A 105 0.81 4.56 0.06
N ALA A 106 -0.45 4.72 0.45
CA ALA A 106 -1.27 5.86 0.09
C ALA A 106 -0.84 7.10 0.90
N ASP A 107 -0.94 8.29 0.33
CA ASP A 107 -0.75 9.54 1.10
C ASP A 107 -2.04 10.05 1.76
N ARG A 108 -3.14 9.31 1.57
CA ARG A 108 -4.50 9.64 2.02
C ARG A 108 -5.25 8.37 2.43
N PRO A 109 -6.38 8.47 3.15
CA PRO A 109 -7.23 7.33 3.44
C PRO A 109 -7.54 6.50 2.18
N TYR A 110 -7.32 5.19 2.28
CA TYR A 110 -7.56 4.21 1.23
C TYR A 110 -8.66 3.25 1.67
N THR A 111 -9.68 3.12 0.82
CA THR A 111 -10.81 2.23 1.05
C THR A 111 -10.66 0.96 0.22
N PHE A 112 -10.89 -0.20 0.84
CA PHE A 112 -10.89 -1.49 0.13
C PHE A 112 -11.83 -2.51 0.78
N SER A 113 -12.20 -3.53 0.02
CA SER A 113 -13.10 -4.60 0.48
C SER A 113 -12.37 -5.94 0.59
N HIS A 114 -12.81 -6.81 1.50
CA HIS A 114 -12.34 -8.19 1.55
C HIS A 114 -13.22 -9.12 0.69
N HIS A 115 -12.68 -9.67 -0.39
CA HIS A 115 -13.40 -10.57 -1.30
C HIS A 115 -13.21 -12.06 -0.99
N GLY A 116 -12.80 -12.43 0.23
CA GLY A 116 -12.64 -13.82 0.65
C GLY A 116 -13.97 -14.50 0.99
N SER A 117 -14.11 -15.80 0.73
CA SER A 117 -15.33 -16.60 0.95
C SER A 117 -15.55 -17.07 2.39
N ASN A 118 -15.08 -16.33 3.38
CA ASN A 118 -15.18 -16.65 4.81
C ASN A 118 -16.12 -15.66 5.53
N GLY A 119 -16.32 -15.79 6.85
CA GLY A 119 -17.14 -14.86 7.66
C GLY A 119 -16.64 -13.41 7.75
N LYS A 120 -15.66 -13.03 6.92
CA LYS A 120 -15.17 -11.65 6.74
C LYS A 120 -15.41 -11.15 5.31
N ALA A 121 -16.12 -11.93 4.48
CA ALA A 121 -16.53 -11.55 3.14
C ALA A 121 -17.22 -10.17 3.18
N ASN A 122 -16.95 -9.36 2.16
CA ASN A 122 -17.59 -8.06 1.93
C ASN A 122 -17.41 -7.01 3.03
N ARG A 123 -16.54 -7.24 4.02
CA ARG A 123 -16.15 -6.17 4.95
C ARG A 123 -15.48 -5.05 4.20
N GLN A 124 -15.85 -3.82 4.58
CA GLN A 124 -15.22 -2.61 4.10
C GLN A 124 -14.15 -2.15 5.08
N TYR A 125 -13.03 -1.70 4.53
CA TYR A 125 -11.89 -1.22 5.29
C TYR A 125 -11.61 0.19 4.82
N ILE A 126 -11.57 1.14 5.77
CA ILE A 126 -10.97 2.46 5.55
C ILE A 126 -9.66 2.40 6.31
N ALA A 127 -8.54 2.54 5.62
CA ALA A 127 -7.24 2.50 6.24
C ALA A 127 -6.41 3.68 5.77
N SER A 128 -5.77 4.36 6.72
CA SER A 128 -5.01 5.56 6.43
C SER A 128 -3.69 5.54 7.18
N PRO A 129 -2.59 5.86 6.49
CA PRO A 129 -1.29 5.93 7.11
C PRO A 129 -1.18 7.23 7.90
N PHE A 130 -0.58 7.11 9.07
CA PHE A 130 -0.29 8.24 9.94
C PHE A 130 1.18 8.21 10.29
N HIS A 131 1.85 9.35 10.12
CA HIS A 131 3.25 9.51 10.47
C HIS A 131 3.34 10.29 11.78
N ASP A 132 4.03 9.71 12.75
CA ASP A 132 4.45 10.41 13.97
C ASP A 132 5.97 10.26 14.11
N HIS A 133 6.67 11.37 13.84
CA HIS A 133 8.13 11.43 13.78
C HIS A 133 8.68 10.36 12.80
N ASP A 134 9.59 9.50 13.26
CA ASP A 134 10.22 8.45 12.45
C ASP A 134 9.39 7.15 12.38
N ARG A 135 8.16 7.16 12.89
CA ARG A 135 7.31 5.97 12.98
C ARG A 135 6.06 6.12 12.12
N GLN A 136 5.85 5.13 11.27
CA GLN A 136 4.64 5.01 10.47
C GLN A 136 3.66 4.08 11.17
N TYR A 137 2.44 4.56 11.36
CA TYR A 137 1.31 3.82 11.88
C TYR A 137 0.26 3.67 10.78
N LEU A 138 -0.59 2.65 10.91
CA LEU A 138 -1.76 2.48 10.08
C LEU A 138 -2.96 2.36 11.01
N TYR A 139 -3.92 3.28 10.87
CA TYR A 139 -5.22 3.09 11.49
C TYR A 139 -6.19 2.49 10.48
N VAL A 140 -7.10 1.66 10.97
CA VAL A 140 -8.04 0.90 10.15
C VAL A 140 -9.40 0.94 10.83
N ILE A 141 -10.39 1.42 10.11
CA ILE A 141 -11.80 1.28 10.43
C ILE A 141 -12.32 0.10 9.60
N VAL A 142 -12.97 -0.85 10.27
CA VAL A 142 -13.60 -2.00 9.62
C VAL A 142 -15.10 -1.85 9.78
N LEU A 143 -15.80 -1.87 8.65
CA LEU A 143 -17.25 -1.73 8.55
C LEU A 143 -17.80 -3.05 8.00
N ASP A 144 -18.95 -3.46 8.53
CA ASP A 144 -19.61 -4.68 8.07
C ASP A 144 -20.22 -4.49 6.67
N GLU A 145 -20.49 -5.60 6.02
CA GLU A 145 -20.93 -5.64 4.61
C GLU A 145 -22.26 -4.90 4.36
N GLU A 146 -23.06 -4.70 5.40
CA GLU A 146 -24.35 -4.01 5.34
C GLU A 146 -24.21 -2.57 4.81
N ILE A 147 -23.06 -1.93 5.00
CA ILE A 147 -22.83 -0.55 4.54
C ILE A 147 -22.85 -0.42 3.01
N ILE A 148 -22.60 -1.51 2.27
CA ILE A 148 -22.58 -1.53 0.80
C ILE A 148 -24.00 -1.40 0.22
N ILE A 149 -25.01 -1.75 1.02
CA ILE A 149 -26.43 -1.69 0.62
C ILE A 149 -26.94 -0.23 0.70
N ASP A 150 -26.21 0.64 1.39
CA ASP A 150 -26.58 2.05 1.54
C ASP A 150 -26.31 2.82 0.23
N PRO A 151 -27.31 3.55 -0.32
CA PRO A 151 -27.13 4.31 -1.55
C PRO A 151 -26.08 5.43 -1.43
N ASP A 152 -25.82 5.91 -0.22
CA ASP A 152 -24.90 7.02 0.05
C ASP A 152 -23.54 6.51 0.61
N PHE A 153 -23.22 5.23 0.39
CA PHE A 153 -22.07 4.58 1.04
C PHE A 153 -20.74 5.32 0.82
N ASP A 154 -20.45 5.81 -0.40
CA ASP A 154 -19.20 6.52 -0.70
C ASP A 154 -19.07 7.81 0.13
N GLU A 155 -20.17 8.54 0.32
CA GLU A 155 -20.22 9.76 1.13
C GLU A 155 -20.06 9.42 2.62
N ILE A 156 -20.73 8.37 3.10
CA ILE A 156 -20.60 7.88 4.48
C ILE A 156 -19.16 7.46 4.78
N LEU A 157 -18.51 6.75 3.87
CA LEU A 157 -17.11 6.32 4.02
C LEU A 157 -16.16 7.52 4.06
N SER A 158 -16.33 8.50 3.16
CA SER A 158 -15.51 9.72 3.16
C SER A 158 -15.71 10.52 4.45
N PHE A 159 -16.96 10.76 4.85
CA PHE A 159 -17.27 11.49 6.07
C PHE A 159 -16.72 10.80 7.32
N THR A 160 -16.82 9.47 7.38
CA THR A 160 -16.27 8.66 8.47
C THR A 160 -14.74 8.77 8.54
N ALA A 161 -14.07 8.73 7.38
CA ALA A 161 -12.62 8.90 7.30
C ALA A 161 -12.18 10.28 7.82
N ASP A 162 -12.77 11.35 7.30
CA ASP A 162 -12.42 12.74 7.65
C ASP A 162 -12.72 13.06 9.12
N GLY A 163 -13.88 12.58 9.60
CA GLY A 163 -14.29 12.73 10.99
C GLY A 163 -13.34 12.02 11.95
N PHE A 164 -12.90 10.81 11.61
CA PHE A 164 -11.96 10.06 12.43
C PHE A 164 -10.57 10.70 12.45
N GLU A 165 -10.04 11.09 11.30
CA GLU A 165 -8.75 11.79 11.19
C GLU A 165 -8.74 13.07 12.04
N SER A 166 -9.80 13.87 11.93
CA SER A 166 -9.99 15.09 12.72
C SER A 166 -9.99 14.82 14.23
N GLN A 167 -10.61 13.73 14.69
CA GLN A 167 -10.63 13.37 16.11
C GLN A 167 -9.27 12.84 16.58
N LEU A 168 -8.60 12.04 15.75
CA LEU A 168 -7.27 11.52 16.03
C LEU A 168 -6.27 12.67 16.23
N GLN A 169 -6.29 13.65 15.32
CA GLN A 169 -5.43 14.84 15.40
C GLN A 169 -5.69 15.65 16.67
N LYS A 170 -6.96 15.84 17.05
CA LYS A 170 -7.33 16.52 18.32
C LYS A 170 -6.81 15.76 19.55
N CYS A 171 -6.87 14.44 19.55
CA CYS A 171 -6.35 13.61 20.63
C CYS A 171 -4.83 13.77 20.77
N PHE A 172 -4.09 13.79 19.67
CA PHE A 172 -2.63 13.99 19.70
C PHE A 172 -2.23 15.40 20.14
N GLN A 173 -2.92 16.45 19.66
CA GLN A 173 -2.66 17.82 20.10
C GLN A 173 -2.86 18.01 21.60
N LYS A 174 -3.88 17.35 22.18
CA LYS A 174 -4.12 17.37 23.64
C LYS A 174 -3.02 16.69 24.44
N VAL A 175 -2.34 15.69 23.87
CA VAL A 175 -1.21 15.02 24.52
C VAL A 175 0.03 15.93 24.47
N TYR A 176 0.30 16.57 23.33
CA TYR A 176 1.45 17.47 23.18
C TYR A 176 1.35 18.70 24.10
N ASN A 177 0.17 19.33 24.18
CA ASN A 177 -0.07 20.52 25.01
C ASN A 177 -0.21 20.25 26.51
N ARG A 178 -0.03 19.00 26.95
CA ARG A 178 0.07 18.63 28.37
C ARG A 178 1.51 18.37 28.83
N SER A 179 2.49 18.57 27.94
CA SER A 179 3.93 18.41 28.20
C SER A 179 4.57 19.73 28.61
#